data_AF-A0A9X0U3E0-F1
#
_entry.id   AF-A0A9X0U3E0-F1
#
_cell.length_a   1.000
_cell.length_b   1.000
_cell.length_c   1.000
_cell.angle_alpha   90.00
_cell.angle_beta   90.00
_cell.angle_gamma   90.00
#
_symmetry.space_group_name_H-M   'P 1'
#
loop_
_entity.id
_entity.type
_entity.pdbx_description
1 polymer ?
#
loop_
_entity_poly.entity_id
_entity_poly.type
_entity_poly.pdbx_seq_one_letter_code
_entity_poly.pdbx_strand_id
1 'polypeptide(L)'
;MRIKSICLLFLFDLSLQPAHAQGTVPTFEHSVGQSSYTLSGRDPGQGRATTIPTVLVPIALSFDAKHLAGKPFVMDAASDVSPVLRSPIFSKFAFAAGNTTQYADAMLRSTFPKADGWHTLLGEPKIKPIKITVPVGYGYIITSKSNGGSFAVVDIEFLQRELFKQLPKQDGKLVVAVTHNTTYYTEGDATLCCSWGTHGIDSATGNSFVLGSYLRAAPAVVEDSDVQPL
;
A
#
# COMPACT_ATOMS: atom_id res chain seq x y z
N MET A 1 -0.09 73.48 -13.40
CA MET A 1 0.93 72.41 -13.45
C MET A 1 0.25 71.07 -13.28
N ARG A 2 0.29 70.20 -14.29
CA ARG A 2 -0.30 68.85 -14.30
C ARG A 2 0.74 67.85 -13.80
N ILE A 3 0.45 67.08 -12.76
CA ILE A 3 1.22 65.90 -12.36
C ILE A 3 0.31 64.68 -12.59
N LYS A 4 0.76 63.79 -13.48
CA LYS A 4 0.13 62.50 -13.78
C LYS A 4 0.46 61.54 -12.64
N SER A 5 -0.55 60.95 -12.01
CA SER A 5 -0.35 59.85 -11.07
C SER A 5 -0.83 58.54 -11.68
N ILE A 6 0.13 57.63 -11.79
CA ILE A 6 0.06 56.27 -12.32
C ILE A 6 -0.76 55.41 -11.35
N CYS A 7 -1.86 54.83 -11.82
CA CYS A 7 -2.55 53.74 -11.11
C CYS A 7 -1.80 52.43 -11.40
N LEU A 8 -0.96 52.03 -10.45
CA LEU A 8 -0.27 50.74 -10.45
C LEU A 8 -1.26 49.68 -9.93
N LEU A 9 -1.63 48.75 -10.81
CA LEU A 9 -2.36 47.52 -10.49
C LEU A 9 -1.52 46.63 -9.57
N PHE A 10 -1.91 46.50 -8.30
CA PHE A 10 -1.45 45.41 -7.43
C PHE A 10 -2.35 44.21 -7.65
N LEU A 11 -1.96 43.31 -8.57
CA LEU A 11 -2.46 41.94 -8.62
C LEU A 11 -1.66 41.14 -7.58
N PHE A 12 -2.30 40.80 -6.47
CA PHE A 12 -1.83 39.75 -5.58
C PHE A 12 -2.02 38.42 -6.31
N ASP A 13 -0.94 37.87 -6.86
CA ASP A 13 -0.87 36.46 -7.25
C ASP A 13 -1.01 35.60 -5.98
N LEU A 14 -2.25 35.21 -5.69
CA LEU A 14 -2.53 34.15 -4.73
C LEU A 14 -2.03 32.85 -5.38
N SER A 15 -0.80 32.46 -5.06
CA SER A 15 -0.30 31.13 -5.39
C SER A 15 -1.17 30.11 -4.66
N LEU A 16 -2.14 29.55 -5.38
CA LEU A 16 -2.77 28.29 -5.03
C LEU A 16 -1.67 27.23 -5.09
N GLN A 17 -0.94 27.05 -3.99
CA GLN A 17 -0.16 25.84 -3.82
C GLN A 17 -1.16 24.68 -3.92
N PRO A 18 -0.96 23.71 -4.82
CA PRO A 18 -1.77 22.52 -4.80
C PRO A 18 -1.64 21.93 -3.40
N ALA A 19 -2.77 21.79 -2.69
CA ALA A 19 -2.83 20.99 -1.50
C ALA A 19 -2.55 19.55 -1.94
N HIS A 20 -1.27 19.17 -2.02
CA HIS A 20 -0.87 17.78 -2.08
C HIS A 20 -1.61 17.11 -0.94
N ALA A 21 -2.42 16.09 -1.25
CA ALA A 21 -3.11 15.32 -0.22
C ALA A 21 -2.05 14.84 0.75
N GLN A 22 -1.94 15.52 1.90
CA GLN A 22 -0.94 15.19 2.90
C GLN A 22 -1.40 13.87 3.50
N GLY A 23 -0.58 12.84 3.31
CA GLY A 23 -0.89 11.49 3.77
C GLY A 23 -1.24 11.48 5.26
N THR A 24 -2.04 10.50 5.68
CA THR A 24 -2.48 10.37 7.08
C THR A 24 -1.37 9.96 8.04
N VAL A 25 -0.24 9.43 7.56
CA VAL A 25 0.88 8.97 8.39
C VAL A 25 1.94 10.04 8.57
N PRO A 26 2.67 10.06 9.71
CA PRO A 26 3.84 10.92 9.85
C PRO A 26 4.89 10.55 8.79
N THR A 27 5.50 11.57 8.20
CA THR A 27 6.60 11.42 7.25
C THR A 27 7.74 12.39 7.57
N PHE A 28 8.91 12.11 7.03
CA PHE A 28 10.05 13.02 6.99
C PHE A 28 10.71 12.97 5.61
N GLU A 29 11.37 14.06 5.23
CA GLU A 29 12.13 14.15 3.99
C GLU A 29 13.58 13.72 4.23
N HIS A 30 14.12 12.93 3.32
CA HIS A 30 15.52 12.53 3.31
C HIS A 30 16.14 12.82 1.95
N SER A 31 17.19 13.64 1.93
CA SER A 31 17.88 13.98 0.69
C SER A 31 19.14 13.13 0.51
N VAL A 32 19.28 12.54 -0.68
CA VAL A 32 20.48 11.81 -1.12
C VAL A 32 20.96 12.45 -2.43
N GLY A 33 22.10 13.14 -2.36
CA GLY A 33 22.59 13.93 -3.48
C GLY A 33 21.61 15.06 -3.82
N GLN A 34 21.08 15.07 -5.05
CA GLN A 34 20.09 16.04 -5.52
C GLN A 34 18.65 15.55 -5.40
N SER A 35 18.43 14.30 -4.99
CA SER A 35 17.11 13.70 -4.86
C SER A 35 16.59 13.83 -3.43
N SER A 36 15.29 14.03 -3.27
CA SER A 36 14.60 14.03 -1.97
C SER A 36 13.54 12.93 -1.93
N TYR A 37 13.47 12.22 -0.80
CA TYR A 37 12.60 11.08 -0.59
C TYR A 37 11.75 11.30 0.66
N THR A 38 10.44 11.17 0.50
CA THR A 38 9.50 11.14 1.63
C THR A 38 9.46 9.74 2.24
N LEU A 39 9.84 9.61 3.50
CA LEU A 39 9.85 8.34 4.23
C LEU A 39 8.81 8.36 5.36
N SER A 40 8.20 7.21 5.64
CA SER A 40 7.26 7.06 6.75
C SER A 40 7.98 7.07 8.09
N GLY A 41 7.39 7.74 9.09
CA GLY A 41 7.94 7.85 10.43
C GLY A 41 8.29 9.30 10.81
N ARG A 42 9.09 9.44 11.87
CA ARG A 42 9.68 10.72 12.27
C ARG A 42 11.16 10.75 11.91
N ASP A 43 11.70 11.96 11.76
CA ASP A 43 13.10 12.19 11.46
C ASP A 43 14.05 11.42 12.42
N PRO A 44 15.00 10.62 11.88
CA PRO A 44 16.00 9.91 12.66
C PRO A 44 16.82 10.79 13.62
N GLY A 45 17.05 12.06 13.28
CA GLY A 45 17.77 13.02 14.13
C GLY A 45 17.08 13.33 15.46
N GLN A 46 15.80 12.96 15.62
CA GLN A 46 15.09 13.08 16.89
C GLN A 46 15.38 11.92 17.87
N GLY A 47 15.99 10.83 17.41
CA GLY A 47 16.43 9.69 18.25
C GLY A 47 15.29 8.97 19.00
N ARG A 48 14.05 9.04 18.51
CA ARG A 48 12.87 8.45 19.17
C ARG A 48 12.15 7.45 18.28
N ALA A 49 11.61 6.40 18.90
CA ALA A 49 10.72 5.47 18.24
C ALA A 49 9.39 6.14 17.84
N THR A 50 8.92 5.81 16.65
CA THR A 50 7.59 6.16 16.13
C THR A 50 6.81 4.87 15.93
N THR A 51 5.61 4.79 16.51
CA THR A 51 4.66 3.71 16.21
C THR A 51 3.52 4.27 15.37
N ILE A 52 3.37 3.78 14.15
CA ILE A 52 2.33 4.17 13.21
C ILE A 52 1.13 3.23 13.45
N PRO A 53 -0.02 3.74 13.94
CA PRO A 53 -1.23 2.94 14.04
C PRO A 53 -1.66 2.42 12.67
N THR A 54 -2.20 1.21 12.62
CA THR A 54 -2.58 0.57 11.35
C THR A 54 -4.05 0.13 11.34
N VAL A 55 -4.59 0.04 10.13
CA VAL A 55 -5.89 -0.58 9.86
C VAL A 55 -5.65 -1.70 8.85
N LEU A 56 -5.83 -2.95 9.25
CA LEU A 56 -5.71 -4.10 8.35
C LEU A 56 -7.07 -4.40 7.73
N VAL A 57 -7.14 -4.33 6.41
CA VAL A 57 -8.35 -4.50 5.62
C VAL A 57 -8.24 -5.80 4.82
N PRO A 58 -8.67 -6.96 5.35
CA PRO A 58 -8.81 -8.15 4.53
C PRO A 58 -9.99 -7.96 3.57
N ILE A 59 -9.73 -8.15 2.27
CA ILE A 59 -10.71 -7.96 1.20
C ILE A 59 -11.24 -9.31 0.73
N ALA A 60 -12.57 -9.43 0.69
CA ALA A 60 -13.27 -10.50 0.00
C ALA A 60 -13.75 -10.02 -1.38
N LEU A 61 -13.21 -10.61 -2.44
CA LEU A 61 -13.55 -10.29 -3.83
C LEU A 61 -14.59 -11.29 -4.34
N SER A 62 -15.77 -10.81 -4.72
CA SER A 62 -16.88 -11.62 -5.23
C SER A 62 -17.04 -11.40 -6.72
N PHE A 63 -16.82 -12.42 -7.55
CA PHE A 63 -16.76 -12.29 -9.01
C PHE A 63 -18.08 -12.69 -9.67
N ASP A 64 -18.69 -11.76 -10.40
CA ASP A 64 -19.94 -12.03 -11.13
C ASP A 64 -19.71 -12.96 -12.34
N ALA A 65 -18.50 -12.92 -12.93
CA ALA A 65 -18.17 -13.72 -14.11
C ALA A 65 -18.06 -15.23 -13.85
N LYS A 66 -17.92 -15.66 -12.58
CA LYS A 66 -17.72 -17.07 -12.22
C LYS A 66 -18.63 -17.46 -11.07
N HIS A 67 -19.39 -18.53 -11.26
CA HIS A 67 -20.28 -19.05 -10.23
C HIS A 67 -19.86 -20.45 -9.79
N LEU A 68 -20.02 -20.74 -8.50
CA LEU A 68 -19.89 -22.06 -7.90
C LEU A 68 -21.17 -22.38 -7.14
N ALA A 69 -21.83 -23.49 -7.47
CA ALA A 69 -23.12 -23.88 -6.89
C ALA A 69 -24.18 -22.76 -6.91
N GLY A 70 -24.25 -22.00 -8.01
CA GLY A 70 -25.21 -20.91 -8.20
C GLY A 70 -24.90 -19.62 -7.43
N LYS A 71 -23.74 -19.51 -6.78
CA LYS A 71 -23.28 -18.29 -6.09
C LYS A 71 -22.02 -17.74 -6.76
N PRO A 72 -21.78 -16.41 -6.73
CA PRO A 72 -20.53 -15.83 -7.19
C PRO A 72 -19.32 -16.48 -6.52
N PHE A 73 -18.26 -16.70 -7.27
CA PHE A 73 -16.99 -17.20 -6.76
C PHE A 73 -16.35 -16.11 -5.89
N VAL A 74 -15.94 -16.47 -4.67
CA VAL A 74 -15.36 -15.51 -3.72
C VAL A 74 -13.90 -15.86 -3.46
N MET A 75 -13.02 -14.89 -3.63
CA MET A 75 -11.63 -14.92 -3.19
C MET A 75 -11.52 -14.12 -1.89
N ASP A 76 -11.32 -14.80 -0.76
CA ASP A 76 -11.48 -14.20 0.58
C ASP A 76 -10.16 -14.20 1.37
N ALA A 77 -9.69 -13.00 1.75
CA ALA A 77 -8.49 -12.80 2.55
C ALA A 77 -8.70 -12.93 4.07
N ALA A 78 -9.91 -13.20 4.56
CA ALA A 78 -10.18 -13.31 5.99
C ALA A 78 -9.30 -14.36 6.69
N SER A 79 -9.02 -15.49 6.04
CA SER A 79 -8.14 -16.53 6.60
C SER A 79 -6.67 -16.13 6.64
N ASP A 80 -6.28 -15.08 5.90
CA ASP A 80 -4.89 -14.64 5.78
C ASP A 80 -4.51 -13.64 6.86
N VAL A 81 -5.48 -13.09 7.61
CA VAL A 81 -5.23 -12.13 8.70
C VAL A 81 -4.23 -12.68 9.70
N SER A 82 -4.44 -13.89 10.23
CA SER A 82 -3.55 -14.48 11.23
C SER A 82 -2.11 -14.69 10.70
N PRO A 83 -1.90 -15.29 9.51
CA PRO A 83 -0.58 -15.31 8.87
C PRO A 83 0.06 -13.92 8.67
N VAL A 84 -0.70 -12.92 8.21
CA VAL A 84 -0.21 -11.54 8.01
C VAL A 84 0.25 -10.93 9.33
N LEU A 85 -0.52 -11.07 10.41
CA LEU A 85 -0.15 -10.54 11.72
C LEU A 85 1.10 -11.22 12.30
N ARG A 86 1.30 -12.52 12.02
CA ARG A 86 2.51 -13.25 12.41
C ARG A 86 3.72 -12.99 11.52
N SER A 87 3.54 -12.33 10.38
CA SER A 87 4.63 -12.03 9.47
C SER A 87 5.59 -10.99 10.08
N PRO A 88 6.83 -10.92 9.60
CA PRO A 88 7.79 -9.88 10.00
C PRO A 88 7.32 -8.43 9.74
N ILE A 89 6.23 -8.21 9.00
CA ILE A 89 5.65 -6.88 8.79
C ILE A 89 5.08 -6.34 10.11
N PHE A 90 4.36 -7.17 10.86
CA PHE A 90 3.68 -6.78 12.10
C PHE A 90 4.33 -7.39 13.36
N SER A 91 4.94 -8.55 13.23
CA SER A 91 5.61 -9.25 14.33
C SER A 91 7.11 -9.04 14.29
N LYS A 92 7.74 -9.13 15.47
CA LYS A 92 9.20 -9.09 15.58
C LYS A 92 9.82 -10.32 14.93
N PHE A 93 10.87 -10.11 14.16
CA PHE A 93 11.71 -11.13 13.56
C PHE A 93 13.17 -10.89 13.93
N ALA A 94 13.92 -11.97 14.11
CA ALA A 94 15.34 -11.88 14.43
C ALA A 94 16.15 -11.70 13.14
N PHE A 95 16.65 -10.48 12.91
CA PHE A 95 17.58 -10.18 11.84
C PHE A 95 19.03 -10.40 12.30
N ALA A 96 19.96 -10.46 11.34
CA ALA A 96 21.38 -10.59 11.61
C ALA A 96 21.89 -9.50 12.58
N ALA A 97 23.01 -9.77 13.26
CA ALA A 97 23.59 -8.92 14.31
C ALA A 97 22.70 -8.71 15.56
N GLY A 98 21.77 -9.63 15.85
CA GLY A 98 20.99 -9.65 17.09
C GLY A 98 19.83 -8.65 17.15
N ASN A 99 19.49 -8.02 16.02
CA ASN A 99 18.41 -7.04 15.98
C ASN A 99 17.05 -7.74 15.84
N THR A 100 16.18 -7.60 16.85
CA THR A 100 14.84 -8.20 16.87
C THR A 100 13.77 -7.12 16.73
N THR A 101 13.22 -6.95 15.52
CA THR A 101 12.29 -5.87 15.19
C THR A 101 11.38 -6.25 14.01
N GLN A 102 10.54 -5.33 13.53
CA GLN A 102 9.74 -5.52 12.31
C GLN A 102 10.60 -5.29 11.05
N TYR A 103 10.23 -5.91 9.94
CA TYR A 103 10.98 -5.88 8.68
C TYR A 103 11.20 -4.46 8.16
N ALA A 104 10.16 -3.63 8.10
CA ALA A 104 10.28 -2.25 7.64
C ALA A 104 11.19 -1.39 8.54
N ASP A 105 11.13 -1.60 9.87
CA ASP A 105 12.04 -0.95 10.82
C ASP A 105 13.50 -1.38 10.58
N ALA A 106 13.74 -2.67 10.37
CA ALA A 106 15.07 -3.18 10.07
C ALA A 106 15.64 -2.59 8.78
N MET A 107 14.82 -2.48 7.72
CA MET A 107 15.21 -1.83 6.47
C MET A 107 15.52 -0.34 6.66
N LEU A 108 14.66 0.40 7.37
CA LEU A 108 14.90 1.81 7.63
C LEU A 108 16.17 2.03 8.45
N ARG A 109 16.42 1.19 9.46
CA ARG A 109 17.64 1.28 10.28
C ARG A 109 18.92 0.92 9.52
N SER A 110 18.85 0.11 8.47
CA SER A 110 20.00 -0.11 7.59
C SER A 110 20.30 1.11 6.71
N THR A 111 19.28 1.89 6.35
CA THR A 111 19.44 3.20 5.68
C THR A 111 20.00 4.27 6.63
N PHE A 112 19.62 4.26 7.91
CA PHE A 112 20.03 5.25 8.91
C PHE A 112 20.86 4.62 10.07
N PRO A 113 22.06 4.08 9.80
CA PRO A 113 22.80 3.27 10.77
C PRO A 113 23.35 4.06 11.97
N LYS A 114 23.34 5.40 11.92
CA LYS A 114 23.84 6.28 13.00
C LYS A 114 22.73 6.81 13.91
N ALA A 115 21.47 6.43 13.66
CA ALA A 115 20.33 6.90 14.42
C ALA A 115 20.03 5.95 15.59
N ASP A 116 20.88 6.00 16.62
CA ASP A 116 20.71 5.16 17.82
C ASP A 116 19.39 5.45 18.52
N GLY A 117 18.66 4.40 18.91
CA GLY A 117 17.36 4.50 19.58
C GLY A 117 16.18 4.93 18.69
N TRP A 118 16.42 5.20 17.40
CA TRP A 118 15.37 5.51 16.44
C TRP A 118 14.73 4.24 15.87
N HIS A 119 13.41 4.27 15.75
CA HIS A 119 12.61 3.19 15.18
C HIS A 119 11.38 3.74 14.45
N THR A 120 10.94 3.04 13.43
CA THR A 120 9.62 3.22 12.82
C THR A 120 8.90 1.89 12.77
N LEU A 121 7.94 1.71 13.67
CA LEU A 121 7.20 0.46 13.88
C LEU A 121 5.74 0.64 13.46
N LEU A 122 5.13 -0.42 12.97
CA LEU A 122 3.69 -0.55 12.84
C LEU A 122 3.09 -1.00 14.16
N GLY A 123 2.06 -0.28 14.61
CA GLY A 123 1.25 -0.69 15.76
C GLY A 123 0.32 -1.86 15.41
N GLU A 124 -0.25 -2.47 16.45
CA GLU A 124 -1.26 -3.51 16.29
C GLU A 124 -2.45 -2.98 15.45
N PRO A 125 -2.85 -3.69 14.39
CA PRO A 125 -3.88 -3.19 13.49
C PRO A 125 -5.28 -3.36 14.06
N LYS A 126 -6.13 -2.36 13.79
CA LYS A 126 -7.58 -2.58 13.83
C LYS A 126 -8.01 -3.32 12.56
N ILE A 127 -8.62 -4.49 12.71
CA ILE A 127 -9.13 -5.26 11.57
C ILE A 127 -10.45 -4.66 11.07
N LYS A 128 -10.56 -4.40 9.76
CA LYS A 128 -11.79 -3.93 9.09
C LYS A 128 -12.02 -4.70 7.79
N PRO A 129 -12.74 -5.84 7.82
CA PRO A 129 -13.02 -6.60 6.61
C PRO A 129 -13.91 -5.82 5.64
N ILE A 130 -13.63 -5.93 4.34
CA ILE A 130 -14.41 -5.29 3.28
C ILE A 130 -14.74 -6.34 2.21
N LYS A 131 -15.95 -6.26 1.65
CA LYS A 131 -16.35 -7.07 0.50
C LYS A 131 -16.50 -6.17 -0.72
N ILE A 132 -15.93 -6.59 -1.84
CA ILE A 132 -16.03 -5.90 -3.13
C ILE A 132 -16.55 -6.89 -4.15
N THR A 133 -17.67 -6.54 -4.79
CA THR A 133 -18.16 -7.26 -5.96
C THR A 133 -17.36 -6.79 -7.16
N VAL A 134 -16.78 -7.73 -7.92
CA VAL A 134 -16.01 -7.49 -9.14
C VAL A 134 -16.94 -7.81 -10.32
N PRO A 135 -17.44 -6.77 -11.03
CA PRO A 135 -18.29 -6.97 -12.19
C PRO A 135 -17.50 -7.59 -13.35
N VAL A 136 -18.23 -8.13 -14.32
CA VAL A 136 -17.65 -8.59 -15.58
C VAL A 136 -16.88 -7.44 -16.24
N GLY A 137 -15.65 -7.71 -16.67
CA GLY A 137 -14.75 -6.72 -17.29
C GLY A 137 -13.76 -6.06 -16.33
N TYR A 138 -13.96 -6.16 -15.00
CA TYR A 138 -13.02 -5.64 -13.99
C TYR A 138 -12.17 -6.71 -13.31
N GLY A 139 -12.36 -7.97 -13.70
CA GLY A 139 -11.51 -9.05 -13.26
C GLY A 139 -12.05 -10.42 -13.62
N TYR A 140 -11.21 -11.42 -13.42
CA TYR A 140 -11.50 -12.83 -13.72
C TYR A 140 -10.71 -13.76 -12.80
N ILE A 141 -11.10 -15.03 -12.80
CA ILE A 141 -10.42 -16.08 -12.04
C ILE A 141 -9.72 -17.02 -13.00
N ILE A 142 -8.42 -17.22 -12.81
CA ILE A 142 -7.67 -18.32 -13.40
C ILE A 142 -7.61 -19.47 -12.40
N THR A 143 -7.76 -20.69 -12.90
CA THR A 143 -7.66 -21.90 -12.07
C THR A 143 -6.61 -22.81 -12.67
N SER A 144 -5.61 -23.17 -11.86
CA SER A 144 -4.58 -24.12 -12.24
C SER A 144 -5.19 -25.50 -12.46
N LYS A 145 -4.92 -26.09 -13.62
CA LYS A 145 -5.34 -27.46 -13.92
C LYS A 145 -4.52 -28.51 -13.15
N SER A 146 -3.29 -28.18 -12.73
CA SER A 146 -2.40 -29.14 -12.08
C SER A 146 -2.74 -29.39 -10.61
N ASN A 147 -3.23 -28.37 -9.91
CA ASN A 147 -3.50 -28.45 -8.47
C ASN A 147 -4.86 -27.89 -8.05
N GLY A 148 -5.67 -27.38 -8.99
CA GLY A 148 -6.99 -26.80 -8.71
C GLY A 148 -6.97 -25.44 -8.00
N GLY A 149 -5.78 -24.91 -7.68
CA GLY A 149 -5.61 -23.60 -7.05
C GLY A 149 -6.14 -22.49 -7.95
N SER A 150 -6.79 -21.49 -7.36
CA SER A 150 -7.33 -20.35 -8.09
C SER A 150 -6.59 -19.06 -7.76
N PHE A 151 -6.46 -18.21 -8.77
CA PHE A 151 -5.90 -16.87 -8.68
C PHE A 151 -6.89 -15.87 -9.27
N ALA A 152 -7.03 -14.73 -8.61
CA ALA A 152 -7.80 -13.60 -9.11
C ALA A 152 -6.89 -12.68 -9.92
N VAL A 153 -7.42 -12.13 -11.00
CA VAL A 153 -6.81 -11.07 -11.80
C VAL A 153 -7.78 -9.91 -11.81
N VAL A 154 -7.40 -8.75 -11.29
CA VAL A 154 -8.33 -7.62 -11.03
C VAL A 154 -7.72 -6.29 -11.44
N ASP A 155 -8.55 -5.39 -11.96
CA ASP A 155 -8.19 -4.00 -12.22
C ASP A 155 -7.86 -3.28 -10.89
N ILE A 156 -6.63 -2.79 -10.76
CA ILE A 156 -6.15 -2.16 -9.53
C ILE A 156 -6.83 -0.82 -9.24
N GLU A 157 -7.21 -0.07 -10.28
CA GLU A 157 -7.86 1.24 -10.15
C GLU A 157 -9.32 1.07 -9.72
N PHE A 158 -10.00 0.08 -10.29
CA PHE A 158 -11.32 -0.35 -9.82
C PHE A 158 -11.27 -0.74 -8.35
N LEU A 159 -10.33 -1.62 -7.98
CA LEU A 159 -10.24 -2.14 -6.62
C LEU A 159 -9.98 -1.04 -5.58
N GLN A 160 -9.04 -0.13 -5.86
CA GLN A 160 -8.73 1.00 -4.98
C GLN A 160 -9.94 1.91 -4.81
N ARG A 161 -10.63 2.23 -5.91
CA ARG A 161 -11.84 3.07 -5.87
C ARG A 161 -12.93 2.43 -5.01
N GLU A 162 -13.21 1.14 -5.16
CA GLU A 162 -14.23 0.45 -4.36
C GLU A 162 -13.82 0.28 -2.89
N LEU A 163 -12.52 0.11 -2.61
CA LEU A 163 -11.98 0.09 -1.25
C LEU A 163 -12.25 1.43 -0.54
N PHE A 164 -11.84 2.56 -1.13
CA PHE A 164 -11.94 3.86 -0.46
C PHE A 164 -13.34 4.47 -0.47
N LYS A 165 -14.25 4.00 -1.34
CA LYS A 165 -15.69 4.26 -1.19
C LYS A 165 -16.25 3.70 0.12
N GLN A 166 -15.73 2.57 0.58
CA GLN A 166 -16.20 1.88 1.78
C GLN A 166 -15.37 2.22 3.03
N LEU A 167 -14.16 2.76 2.85
CA LEU A 167 -13.25 3.11 3.94
C LEU A 167 -13.06 4.63 4.03
N PRO A 168 -13.75 5.32 4.97
CA PRO A 168 -13.56 6.76 5.16
C PRO A 168 -12.14 7.06 5.63
N LYS A 169 -11.81 8.35 5.72
CA LYS A 169 -10.52 8.83 6.23
C LYS A 169 -10.11 8.16 7.55
N GLN A 170 -8.83 7.81 7.66
CA GLN A 170 -8.19 7.15 8.79
C GLN A 170 -7.05 8.04 9.31
N ASP A 171 -7.39 9.13 10.00
CA ASP A 171 -6.41 10.09 10.51
C ASP A 171 -5.33 9.44 11.37
N GLY A 172 -4.06 9.73 11.05
CA GLY A 172 -2.91 9.21 11.80
C GLY A 172 -2.59 7.74 11.52
N LYS A 173 -3.32 7.05 10.62
CA LYS A 173 -3.18 5.60 10.43
C LYS A 173 -2.74 5.24 9.02
N LEU A 174 -1.99 4.14 8.93
CA LEU A 174 -1.70 3.45 7.68
C LEU A 174 -2.80 2.42 7.39
N VAL A 175 -3.40 2.50 6.20
CA VAL A 175 -4.29 1.43 5.70
C VAL A 175 -3.43 0.34 5.06
N VAL A 176 -3.56 -0.89 5.55
CA VAL A 176 -2.93 -2.07 4.96
C VAL A 176 -4.03 -2.96 4.42
N ALA A 177 -4.28 -2.91 3.12
CA ALA A 177 -5.29 -3.70 2.45
C ALA A 177 -4.68 -4.99 1.88
N VAL A 178 -5.36 -6.12 2.08
CA VAL A 178 -4.86 -7.43 1.69
C VAL A 178 -5.92 -8.22 0.94
N THR A 179 -5.57 -8.72 -0.24
CA THR A 179 -6.34 -9.70 -1.02
C THR A 179 -5.71 -11.09 -0.94
N HIS A 180 -6.46 -12.14 -1.23
CA HIS A 180 -5.95 -13.51 -1.30
C HIS A 180 -5.62 -13.89 -2.76
N ASN A 181 -4.43 -14.44 -3.03
CA ASN A 181 -4.02 -14.97 -4.35
C ASN A 181 -4.53 -14.11 -5.52
N THR A 182 -4.26 -12.82 -5.47
CA THR A 182 -4.72 -11.85 -6.46
C THR A 182 -3.52 -11.18 -7.10
N THR A 183 -3.55 -11.04 -8.41
CA THR A 183 -2.65 -10.17 -9.15
C THR A 183 -3.44 -9.06 -9.81
N TYR A 184 -2.76 -7.97 -10.13
CA TYR A 184 -3.42 -6.78 -10.64
C TYR A 184 -2.89 -6.37 -12.01
N TYR A 185 -3.81 -5.87 -12.83
CA TYR A 185 -3.53 -5.12 -14.05
C TYR A 185 -3.94 -3.65 -13.87
N THR A 186 -3.49 -2.79 -14.77
CA THR A 186 -3.69 -1.34 -14.71
C THR A 186 -4.31 -0.79 -16.00
N GLU A 187 -4.74 0.47 -15.99
CA GLU A 187 -5.26 1.19 -17.17
C GLU A 187 -6.48 0.52 -17.84
N GLY A 188 -7.18 -0.36 -17.13
CA GLY A 188 -8.26 -1.17 -17.68
C GLY A 188 -7.81 -2.20 -18.73
N ASP A 189 -6.50 -2.41 -18.88
CA ASP A 189 -5.92 -3.31 -19.87
C ASP A 189 -5.22 -4.50 -19.19
N ALA A 190 -5.83 -5.69 -19.31
CA ALA A 190 -5.28 -6.92 -18.73
C ALA A 190 -3.96 -7.38 -19.38
N THR A 191 -3.54 -6.78 -20.50
CA THR A 191 -2.21 -7.00 -21.08
C THR A 191 -1.12 -6.21 -20.35
N LEU A 192 -1.48 -5.14 -19.66
CA LEU A 192 -0.60 -4.35 -18.78
C LEU A 192 -0.62 -4.96 -17.37
N CYS A 193 0.00 -6.12 -17.28
CA CYS A 193 0.08 -6.97 -16.08
C CYS A 193 1.56 -7.36 -15.85
N CYS A 194 2.00 -7.71 -14.65
CA CYS A 194 1.22 -7.97 -13.44
C CYS A 194 1.93 -7.38 -12.22
N SER A 195 1.17 -6.76 -11.32
CA SER A 195 1.67 -6.36 -10.01
C SER A 195 1.05 -7.20 -8.88
N TRP A 196 1.72 -7.22 -7.73
CA TRP A 196 1.26 -7.89 -6.52
C TRP A 196 0.68 -6.92 -5.48
N GLY A 197 0.64 -5.63 -5.83
CA GLY A 197 0.22 -4.57 -4.93
C GLY A 197 0.58 -3.19 -5.45
N THR A 198 0.21 -2.19 -4.65
CA THR A 198 0.57 -0.78 -4.83
C THR A 198 0.56 -0.07 -3.48
N HIS A 199 1.06 1.15 -3.43
CA HIS A 199 1.02 2.00 -2.25
C HIS A 199 0.87 3.45 -2.69
N GLY A 200 0.40 4.30 -1.79
CA GLY A 200 0.27 5.71 -2.08
C GLY A 200 -0.65 6.43 -1.12
N ILE A 201 -1.21 7.53 -1.61
CA ILE A 201 -2.19 8.35 -0.91
C ILE A 201 -3.45 8.37 -1.76
N ASP A 202 -4.56 7.91 -1.19
CA ASP A 202 -5.85 8.04 -1.84
C ASP A 202 -6.24 9.52 -1.89
N SER A 203 -6.50 10.05 -3.09
CA SER A 203 -6.74 11.49 -3.28
C SER A 203 -8.08 11.95 -2.70
N ALA A 204 -9.06 11.06 -2.58
CA ALA A 204 -10.39 11.39 -2.06
C ALA A 204 -10.41 11.47 -0.52
N THR A 205 -9.70 10.57 0.16
CA THR A 205 -9.69 10.48 1.63
C THR A 205 -8.43 11.02 2.28
N GLY A 206 -7.34 11.16 1.53
CA GLY A 206 -5.99 11.44 2.04
C GLY A 206 -5.34 10.25 2.74
N ASN A 207 -5.98 9.08 2.74
CA ASN A 207 -5.45 7.89 3.41
C ASN A 207 -4.13 7.47 2.79
N SER A 208 -3.08 7.38 3.61
CA SER A 208 -1.88 6.64 3.24
C SER A 208 -2.19 5.15 3.30
N PHE A 209 -1.82 4.42 2.23
CA PHE A 209 -2.15 3.01 2.13
C PHE A 209 -1.05 2.18 1.47
N VAL A 210 -1.10 0.89 1.79
CA VAL A 210 -0.46 -0.19 1.05
C VAL A 210 -1.55 -1.21 0.74
N LEU A 211 -1.67 -1.59 -0.53
CA LEU A 211 -2.49 -2.69 -1.00
C LEU A 211 -1.56 -3.79 -1.49
N GLY A 212 -1.73 -5.01 -0.99
CA GLY A 212 -0.93 -6.15 -1.43
C GLY A 212 -1.76 -7.42 -1.50
N SER A 213 -1.26 -8.43 -2.21
CA SER A 213 -1.82 -9.77 -2.16
C SER A 213 -1.02 -10.67 -1.22
N TYR A 214 -1.74 -11.39 -0.35
CA TYR A 214 -1.18 -12.56 0.32
C TYR A 214 -1.18 -13.74 -0.66
N LEU A 215 0.00 -14.30 -0.91
CA LEU A 215 0.19 -15.45 -1.81
C LEU A 215 0.41 -16.71 -0.98
N ARG A 216 -0.64 -17.53 -0.82
CA ARG A 216 -0.61 -18.69 0.09
C ARG A 216 0.37 -19.78 -0.34
N ALA A 217 0.53 -19.94 -1.65
CA ALA A 217 1.51 -20.84 -2.27
C ALA A 217 2.37 -20.01 -3.22
N ALA A 218 3.03 -18.98 -2.68
CA ALA A 218 4.00 -18.22 -3.44
C ALA A 218 5.00 -19.19 -4.09
N PRO A 219 5.33 -19.02 -5.39
CA PRO A 219 6.43 -19.77 -5.99
C PRO A 219 7.71 -19.55 -5.19
N ALA A 220 8.68 -20.46 -5.35
CA ALA A 220 10.00 -20.27 -4.77
C ALA A 220 10.53 -18.87 -5.16
N VAL A 221 11.28 -18.24 -4.25
CA VAL A 221 11.99 -17.00 -4.58
C VAL A 221 12.84 -17.30 -5.81
N VAL A 222 12.71 -16.46 -6.84
CA VAL A 222 13.53 -16.55 -8.05
C VAL A 222 14.99 -16.49 -7.60
N GLU A 223 15.71 -17.59 -7.77
CA GLU A 223 17.14 -17.65 -7.48
C GLU A 223 17.92 -17.05 -8.65
N ASP A 224 19.17 -16.65 -8.41
CA ASP A 224 20.02 -16.12 -9.49
C ASP A 224 20.14 -17.11 -10.67
N SER A 225 19.98 -18.41 -10.43
CA SER A 225 19.94 -19.46 -11.46
C SER A 225 18.65 -19.50 -12.31
N ASP A 226 17.57 -18.89 -11.84
CA ASP A 226 16.28 -18.84 -12.55
C ASP A 226 16.22 -17.67 -13.56
N VAL A 227 17.15 -16.71 -13.45
CA VAL A 227 17.31 -15.62 -14.40
C VAL A 227 18.13 -16.13 -15.58
N GLN A 228 17.46 -16.51 -16.66
CA GLN A 228 18.16 -16.81 -17.91
C GLN A 228 18.83 -15.54 -18.45
N PRO A 229 20.14 -15.55 -18.72
CA PRO A 229 20.75 -14.48 -19.50
C PRO A 229 20.17 -14.51 -20.92
N LEU A 230 19.70 -13.35 -21.40
CA LEU A 230 19.31 -13.14 -22.80
C LEU A 230 20.52 -13.23 -23.74
#